data_AF-A0A540MWN5-F1
#
_entry.id   AF-A0A540MWN5-F1
#
_cell.length_a   1.000
_cell.length_b   1.000
_cell.length_c   1.000
_cell.angle_alpha   90.00
_cell.angle_beta   90.00
_cell.angle_gamma   90.00
#
_symmetry.space_group_name_H-M   'P 1'
#
loop_
_entity.id
_entity.type
_entity.pdbx_description
1 polymer ?
#
loop_
_entity_poly.entity_id
_entity_poly.type
_entity_poly.pdbx_seq_one_letter_code
_entity_poly.pdbx_strand_id
1 'polypeptide(L)'
;MDSGLESGSTEDYETDVKLLKSAWRQEKATPEVLQFESALIRRIIEQIQLMEETVEEFTESGIDPLTVSLYQMDLDRTQFLLISYYRIRLQKVQLTGFNSPYDSASQRPLDEPFEMEPNVLYFVRYKAVKKFKIDLY
;
A
#
# COMPACT_ATOMS: atom_id res chain seq x y z
N MET A 1 51.63 6.49 -3.36
CA MET A 1 50.44 5.83 -2.79
C MET A 1 49.55 6.94 -2.28
N ASP A 2 48.66 7.43 -3.13
CA ASP A 2 47.62 8.38 -2.77
C ASP A 2 46.31 7.73 -3.18
N SER A 3 45.70 7.02 -2.22
CA SER A 3 44.41 6.38 -2.41
C SER A 3 43.36 7.39 -1.98
N GLY A 4 42.90 8.19 -2.95
CA GLY A 4 41.68 8.94 -2.81
C GLY A 4 40.54 7.99 -2.49
N LEU A 5 40.00 8.08 -1.27
CA LEU A 5 38.70 7.50 -0.94
C LEU A 5 37.66 8.22 -1.79
N GLU A 6 37.32 7.61 -2.91
CA GLU A 6 36.08 7.87 -3.61
C GLU A 6 34.96 7.37 -2.68
N SER A 7 34.45 8.26 -1.83
CA SER A 7 33.21 8.06 -1.10
C SER A 7 32.09 8.08 -2.14
N GLY A 8 31.93 6.96 -2.84
CA GLY A 8 30.74 6.68 -3.62
C GLY A 8 29.57 6.62 -2.64
N SER A 9 28.91 7.75 -2.44
CA SER A 9 27.56 7.80 -1.93
C SER A 9 26.71 6.96 -2.89
N THR A 10 26.53 5.68 -2.55
CA THR A 10 25.37 4.92 -3.01
C THR A 10 24.16 5.74 -2.59
N GLU A 11 23.66 6.56 -3.50
CA GLU A 11 22.35 7.19 -3.39
C GLU A 11 21.38 6.02 -3.18
N ASP A 12 20.97 5.81 -1.92
CA ASP A 12 19.91 4.86 -1.59
C ASP A 12 18.64 5.45 -2.18
N TYR A 13 18.40 5.17 -3.46
CA TYR A 13 17.14 5.53 -4.10
C TYR A 13 16.03 4.88 -3.28
N GLU A 14 15.30 5.71 -2.56
CA GLU A 14 14.25 5.25 -1.68
C GLU A 14 13.10 4.73 -2.56
N THR A 15 12.91 3.41 -2.60
CA THR A 15 11.82 2.83 -3.40
C THR A 15 10.48 3.27 -2.84
N ASP A 16 9.46 3.41 -3.69
CA ASP A 16 8.13 3.81 -3.24
C ASP A 16 7.59 2.88 -2.15
N VAL A 17 7.94 1.59 -2.17
CA VAL A 17 7.57 0.64 -1.10
C VAL A 17 8.24 0.97 0.23
N LYS A 18 9.50 1.43 0.24
CA LYS A 18 10.18 1.92 1.46
C LYS A 18 9.49 3.18 1.99
N LEU A 19 9.17 4.12 1.09
CA LEU A 19 8.43 5.34 1.43
C LEU A 19 7.06 5.02 2.04
N LEU A 20 6.30 4.10 1.43
CA LEU A 20 5.01 3.63 1.94
C LEU A 20 5.15 3.00 3.33
N LYS A 21 6.19 2.18 3.55
CA LYS A 21 6.47 1.59 4.86
C LYS A 21 6.80 2.65 5.90
N SER A 22 7.49 3.72 5.51
CA SER A 22 7.77 4.86 6.39
C SER A 22 6.49 5.60 6.76
N ALA A 23 5.69 5.99 5.76
CA ALA A 23 4.39 6.64 5.95
C ALA A 23 3.45 5.79 6.83
N TRP A 24 3.40 4.47 6.60
CA TRP A 24 2.63 3.54 7.44
C TRP A 24 3.09 3.51 8.90
N ARG A 25 4.41 3.50 9.15
CA ARG A 25 4.93 3.54 10.53
C ARG A 25 4.58 4.86 11.22
N GLN A 26 4.73 5.98 10.51
CA GLN A 26 4.40 7.29 11.02
C GLN A 26 2.90 7.38 11.35
N GLU A 27 2.06 6.91 10.44
CA GLU A 27 0.61 6.83 10.65
C GLU A 27 0.28 5.99 11.89
N LYS A 28 0.96 4.86 12.13
CA LYS A 28 0.72 4.08 13.36
C LYS A 28 1.18 4.78 14.64
N ALA A 29 2.24 5.57 14.57
CA ALA A 29 2.88 6.18 15.74
C ALA A 29 2.15 7.44 16.22
N THR A 30 1.43 8.11 15.32
CA THR A 30 0.75 9.37 15.61
C THR A 30 -0.74 9.14 15.91
N PRO A 31 -1.35 9.79 16.93
CA PRO A 31 -2.78 9.63 17.20
C PRO A 31 -3.68 10.36 16.19
N GLU A 32 -3.25 11.52 15.70
CA GLU A 32 -3.94 12.28 14.64
C GLU A 32 -3.74 11.69 13.23
N VAL A 33 -4.69 11.98 12.33
CA VAL A 33 -4.57 11.62 10.91
C VAL A 33 -3.54 12.53 10.26
N LEU A 34 -2.51 11.94 9.66
CA LEU A 34 -1.47 12.70 8.96
C LEU A 34 -1.94 13.22 7.60
N GLN A 35 -1.16 14.08 6.94
CA GLN A 35 -1.42 14.46 5.55
C GLN A 35 -1.47 13.21 4.65
N PHE A 36 -2.38 13.19 3.68
CA PHE A 36 -2.49 12.08 2.74
C PHE A 36 -1.43 12.20 1.64
N GLU A 37 -0.60 11.16 1.51
CA GLU A 37 0.49 11.10 0.53
C GLU A 37 0.00 10.67 -0.87
N SER A 38 -0.92 11.42 -1.46
CA SER A 38 -1.64 11.03 -2.68
C SER A 38 -0.71 10.64 -3.84
N ALA A 39 0.37 11.39 -4.06
CA ALA A 39 1.32 11.13 -5.14
C ALA A 39 2.08 9.80 -4.96
N LEU A 40 2.50 9.49 -3.72
CA LEU A 40 3.16 8.22 -3.39
C LEU A 40 2.19 7.06 -3.58
N ILE A 41 0.97 7.21 -3.07
CA ILE A 41 -0.05 6.16 -3.13
C ILE A 41 -0.45 5.85 -4.57
N ARG A 42 -0.56 6.87 -5.43
CA ARG A 42 -0.80 6.67 -6.87
C ARG A 42 0.29 5.81 -7.51
N ARG A 43 1.57 6.14 -7.28
CA ARG A 43 2.69 5.35 -7.83
C ARG A 43 2.72 3.91 -7.30
N ILE A 44 2.40 3.70 -6.02
CA ILE A 44 2.28 2.36 -5.45
C ILE A 44 1.17 1.55 -6.14
N ILE A 45 0.02 2.17 -6.40
CA ILE A 45 -1.09 1.49 -7.08
C ILE A 45 -0.69 1.10 -8.51
N GLU A 46 -0.05 2.02 -9.24
CA GLU A 46 0.50 1.75 -10.58
C GLU A 46 1.54 0.60 -10.54
N GLN A 47 2.44 0.61 -9.55
CA GLN A 47 3.42 -0.46 -9.37
C GLN A 47 2.76 -1.82 -9.07
N ILE A 48 1.71 -1.84 -8.23
CA ILE A 48 0.95 -3.05 -7.92
C ILE A 48 0.30 -3.62 -9.20
N GLN A 49 -0.29 -2.76 -10.04
CA GLN A 49 -0.92 -3.18 -11.29
C GLN A 49 0.10 -3.80 -12.25
N LEU A 50 1.26 -3.18 -12.42
CA LEU A 50 2.35 -3.72 -13.24
C LEU A 50 2.85 -5.08 -12.71
N MET A 51 2.95 -5.23 -11.39
CA MET A 51 3.33 -6.50 -10.76
C MET A 51 2.24 -7.59 -10.95
N GLU A 52 0.95 -7.22 -10.93
CA GLU A 52 -0.15 -8.15 -11.24
C GLU A 52 -0.07 -8.66 -12.68
N GLU A 53 0.12 -7.76 -13.64
CA GLU A 53 0.31 -8.11 -15.07
C GLU A 53 1.54 -9.02 -15.25
N THR A 54 2.66 -8.71 -14.59
CA THR A 54 3.88 -9.51 -14.67
C THR A 54 3.67 -10.93 -14.13
N VAL A 55 2.96 -11.07 -13.00
CA VAL A 55 2.69 -12.39 -12.41
C VAL A 55 1.76 -13.22 -13.31
N GLU A 56 0.76 -12.58 -13.93
CA GLU A 56 -0.12 -13.23 -14.90
C GLU A 56 0.67 -13.71 -16.12
N GLU A 57 1.49 -12.85 -16.73
CA GLU A 57 2.36 -13.19 -17.86
C GLU A 57 3.31 -14.35 -17.53
N PHE A 58 3.92 -14.34 -16.34
CA PHE A 58 4.84 -15.40 -15.92
C PHE A 58 4.12 -16.74 -15.72
N THR A 59 2.88 -16.69 -15.23
CA THR A 59 2.03 -17.87 -15.06
C THR A 59 1.66 -18.48 -16.41
N GLU A 60 1.32 -17.65 -17.40
CA GLU A 60 0.95 -18.09 -18.75
C GLU A 60 2.14 -18.58 -19.56
N SER A 61 3.31 -17.96 -19.37
CA SER A 61 4.54 -18.29 -20.11
C SER A 61 5.23 -19.58 -19.64
N GLY A 62 4.69 -20.25 -18.61
CA GLY A 62 5.25 -21.49 -18.07
C GLY A 62 6.59 -21.29 -17.37
N ILE A 63 6.83 -20.10 -16.80
CA ILE A 63 8.00 -19.84 -15.95
C ILE A 63 7.96 -20.77 -14.73
N ASP A 64 9.15 -21.09 -14.21
CA ASP A 64 9.32 -21.91 -13.02
C ASP A 64 8.34 -21.48 -11.88
N PRO A 65 7.55 -22.43 -11.31
CA PRO A 65 6.54 -22.12 -10.30
C PRO A 65 7.07 -21.44 -9.04
N LEU A 66 8.33 -21.72 -8.65
CA LEU A 66 8.95 -21.07 -7.49
C LEU A 66 9.19 -19.59 -7.77
N THR A 67 9.64 -19.26 -8.98
CA THR A 67 9.82 -17.86 -9.42
C THR A 67 8.50 -17.10 -9.39
N VAL A 68 7.43 -17.65 -9.99
CA VAL A 68 6.08 -17.05 -9.95
C VAL A 68 5.63 -16.82 -8.50
N SER A 69 5.86 -17.80 -7.62
CA SER A 69 5.48 -17.73 -6.20
C SER A 69 6.20 -16.61 -5.45
N LEU A 70 7.47 -16.32 -5.78
CA LEU A 70 8.22 -15.20 -5.18
C LEU A 70 7.62 -13.85 -5.58
N TYR A 71 7.33 -13.65 -6.86
CA TYR A 71 6.69 -12.42 -7.33
C TYR A 71 5.29 -12.23 -6.73
N GLN A 72 4.49 -13.30 -6.64
CA GLN A 72 3.19 -13.26 -5.97
C GLN A 72 3.32 -12.89 -4.49
N MET A 73 4.33 -13.41 -3.79
CA MET A 73 4.55 -13.11 -2.37
C MET A 73 4.91 -11.64 -2.14
N ASP A 74 5.75 -11.06 -2.99
CA ASP A 74 6.13 -9.65 -2.89
C ASP A 74 5.00 -8.71 -3.28
N LEU A 75 4.19 -9.10 -4.26
CA LEU A 75 2.93 -8.44 -4.58
C LEU A 75 1.98 -8.44 -3.37
N ASP A 76 1.73 -9.60 -2.77
CA ASP A 76 0.83 -9.76 -1.61
C ASP A 76 1.31 -8.93 -0.40
N ARG A 77 2.63 -8.89 -0.15
CA ARG A 77 3.22 -8.05 0.90
C ARG A 77 2.97 -6.56 0.67
N THR A 78 3.12 -6.11 -0.57
CA THR A 78 2.92 -4.69 -0.93
C THR A 78 1.45 -4.31 -0.85
N GLN A 79 0.55 -5.17 -1.33
CA GLN A 79 -0.90 -5.01 -1.20
C GLN A 79 -1.33 -4.96 0.27
N PHE A 80 -0.82 -5.87 1.11
CA PHE A 80 -1.10 -5.88 2.53
C PHE A 80 -0.67 -4.56 3.21
N LEU A 81 0.52 -4.06 2.88
CA LEU A 81 1.04 -2.81 3.44
C LEU A 81 0.15 -1.62 3.08
N LEU A 82 -0.27 -1.51 1.80
CA LEU A 82 -1.16 -0.45 1.32
C LEU A 82 -2.53 -0.52 2.01
N ILE A 83 -3.14 -1.72 2.06
CA ILE A 83 -4.43 -1.94 2.73
C ILE A 83 -4.33 -1.59 4.22
N SER A 84 -3.24 -1.99 4.89
CA SER A 84 -3.01 -1.68 6.29
C SER A 84 -2.93 -0.17 6.54
N TYR A 85 -2.21 0.56 5.69
CA TYR A 85 -2.12 2.02 5.75
C TYR A 85 -3.50 2.68 5.67
N TYR A 86 -4.31 2.31 4.67
CA TYR A 86 -5.66 2.85 4.55
C TYR A 86 -6.57 2.51 5.73
N ARG A 87 -6.51 1.27 6.24
CA ARG A 87 -7.32 0.86 7.40
C ARG A 87 -7.03 1.71 8.63
N ILE A 88 -5.75 1.97 8.92
CA ILE A 88 -5.35 2.78 10.08
C ILE A 88 -5.86 4.22 9.92
N ARG A 89 -5.70 4.81 8.72
CA ARG A 89 -6.19 6.17 8.44
C ARG A 89 -7.70 6.28 8.62
N LEU A 90 -8.46 5.33 8.07
CA LEU A 90 -9.92 5.31 8.21
C LEU A 90 -10.35 5.20 9.67
N GLN A 91 -9.72 4.33 10.46
CA GLN A 91 -10.00 4.21 11.89
C GLN A 91 -9.79 5.53 12.61
N LYS A 92 -8.69 6.23 12.34
CA LYS A 92 -8.42 7.54 12.95
C LYS A 92 -9.39 8.62 12.49
N VAL A 93 -9.77 8.67 11.21
CA VAL A 93 -10.79 9.62 10.70
C VAL A 93 -12.13 9.39 11.41
N GLN A 94 -12.53 8.13 11.62
CA GLN A 94 -13.75 7.78 12.33
C GLN A 94 -13.70 8.17 13.80
N LEU A 95 -12.58 7.92 14.49
CA LEU A 95 -12.39 8.27 15.90
C LEU A 95 -12.32 9.78 16.13
N THR A 96 -11.66 10.53 15.24
CA THR A 96 -11.57 12.00 15.34
C THR A 96 -12.92 12.67 15.06
N GLY A 97 -13.70 12.17 14.09
CA GLY A 97 -15.06 12.66 13.84
C GLY A 97 -16.02 12.41 15.01
N PHE A 98 -15.92 11.27 15.68
CA PHE A 98 -16.80 10.91 16.79
C PHE A 98 -16.53 11.68 18.10
N ASN A 99 -15.28 12.11 18.35
CA ASN A 99 -14.87 12.73 19.61
C ASN A 99 -15.05 14.26 19.66
N SER A 100 -15.62 14.90 18.63
CA SER A 100 -15.89 16.34 18.63
C SER A 100 -17.28 16.64 19.23
N PRO A 101 -17.38 17.26 20.44
CA PRO A 101 -18.68 17.61 21.04
C PRO A 101 -19.39 18.78 20.33
N TYR A 102 -18.75 19.37 19.32
CA TYR A 102 -19.24 20.55 18.59
C TYR A 102 -19.76 20.24 17.18
N ASP A 103 -20.04 18.96 16.88
CA ASP A 103 -20.47 18.54 15.55
C ASP A 103 -21.96 18.80 15.27
N SER A 104 -22.38 20.05 15.47
CA SER A 104 -23.65 20.61 14.98
C SER A 104 -23.44 21.84 14.09
N ALA A 105 -22.22 22.38 13.99
CA ALA A 105 -21.95 23.65 13.30
C ALA A 105 -20.83 23.62 12.25
N SER A 106 -20.06 22.53 12.16
CA SER A 106 -19.06 22.32 11.11
C SER A 106 -19.32 21.01 10.40
N GLN A 107 -20.48 20.93 9.74
CA GLN A 107 -20.60 20.03 8.60
C GLN A 107 -19.49 20.41 7.63
N ARG A 108 -18.38 19.65 7.64
CA ARG A 108 -17.60 19.49 6.42
C ARG A 108 -18.61 19.18 5.33
N PRO A 109 -18.64 19.91 4.20
CA PRO A 109 -19.60 19.62 3.14
C PRO A 109 -19.53 18.12 2.87
N LEU A 110 -20.67 17.45 2.99
CA LEU A 110 -20.83 16.02 2.70
C LEU A 110 -20.57 15.70 1.21
N ASP A 111 -20.13 16.69 0.43
CA ASP A 111 -19.93 16.69 -1.01
C ASP A 111 -18.50 16.38 -1.45
N GLU A 112 -17.52 16.33 -0.54
CA GLU A 112 -16.25 15.63 -0.83
C GLU A 112 -16.36 14.21 -0.26
N PRO A 113 -16.86 13.24 -1.05
CA PRO A 113 -16.71 11.84 -0.67
C PRO A 113 -15.22 11.63 -0.41
N PHE A 114 -14.87 10.95 0.69
CA PHE A 114 -13.51 10.47 0.88
C PHE A 114 -13.12 9.74 -0.40
N GLU A 115 -12.28 10.37 -1.24
CA GLU A 115 -11.88 9.87 -2.55
C GLU A 115 -11.05 8.60 -2.32
N MET A 116 -11.76 7.49 -2.20
CA MET A 116 -11.19 6.17 -2.21
C MET A 116 -11.37 5.67 -3.63
N GLU A 117 -10.26 5.64 -4.37
CA GLU A 117 -10.21 5.04 -5.70
C GLU A 117 -10.93 3.68 -5.67
N PRO A 118 -11.80 3.36 -6.64
CA PRO A 118 -12.63 2.13 -6.64
C PRO A 118 -11.82 0.85 -6.39
N ASN A 119 -10.56 0.84 -6.81
CA ASN A 119 -9.62 -0.26 -6.60
C ASN A 119 -9.32 -0.49 -5.11
N VAL A 120 -9.23 0.56 -4.29
CA VAL A 120 -8.98 0.46 -2.85
C VAL A 120 -10.18 -0.15 -2.12
N LEU A 121 -11.41 0.15 -2.56
CA LEU A 121 -12.62 -0.51 -2.06
C LEU A 121 -12.64 -2.00 -2.42
N TYR A 122 -12.20 -2.36 -3.63
CA TYR A 122 -12.01 -3.76 -4.05
C TYR A 122 -10.95 -4.48 -3.20
N PHE A 123 -9.80 -3.86 -2.95
CA PHE A 123 -8.73 -4.41 -2.11
C PHE A 123 -9.18 -4.65 -0.65
N VAL A 124 -9.95 -3.73 -0.06
CA VAL A 124 -10.41 -3.85 1.34
C VAL A 124 -11.50 -4.91 1.50
N ARG A 125 -12.31 -5.18 0.46
CA ARG A 125 -13.50 -6.05 0.52
C ARG A 125 -13.36 -7.43 -0.14
N TYR A 126 -12.46 -7.65 -1.12
CA TYR A 126 -12.57 -8.80 -2.03
C TYR A 126 -11.46 -9.87 -2.03
N LYS A 127 -10.26 -9.67 -1.47
CA LYS A 127 -9.25 -10.77 -1.39
C LYS A 127 -9.40 -11.72 -0.19
N ALA A 128 -10.64 -11.97 0.25
CA ALA A 128 -10.93 -13.12 1.12
C ALA A 128 -11.24 -14.41 0.33
N VAL A 129 -11.21 -14.39 -1.01
CA VAL A 129 -11.61 -15.54 -1.84
C VAL A 129 -10.65 -15.75 -3.02
N LYS A 130 -9.46 -16.29 -2.75
CA LYS A 130 -8.88 -17.32 -3.61
C LYS A 130 -8.48 -18.47 -2.69
N LYS A 131 -9.38 -19.45 -2.59
CA LYS A 131 -9.07 -20.73 -1.92
C LYS A 131 -7.88 -21.33 -2.65
N PHE A 132 -6.77 -21.50 -1.93
CA PHE A 132 -5.76 -22.48 -2.25
C PHE A 132 -6.48 -23.81 -2.53
N LYS A 133 -6.57 -24.22 -3.80
CA LYS A 133 -6.71 -25.64 -4.13
C LYS A 133 -5.30 -26.21 -4.01
N ILE A 134 -5.01 -26.75 -2.83
CA ILE A 134 -3.96 -27.75 -2.71
C ILE A 134 -4.61 -29.03 -3.22
N ASP A 135 -4.34 -29.39 -4.46
CA ASP A 135 -4.64 -30.74 -4.94
C ASP A 135 -3.64 -31.67 -4.25
N LEU A 136 -4.04 -32.23 -3.11
CA LEU A 136 -3.35 -33.35 -2.49
C LEU A 136 -3.67 -34.59 -3.32
N TYR A 137 -2.65 -35.09 -4.04
CA TYR A 137 -2.62 -36.46 -4.55
C TYR A 137 -2.45 -37.46 -3.39
#